data_AF-A0A6F9ZYJ3-F1
#
_entry.id   AF-A0A6F9ZYJ3-F1
#
_cell.length_a   1.000
_cell.length_b   1.000
_cell.length_c   1.000
_cell.angle_alpha   90.00
_cell.angle_beta   90.00
_cell.angle_gamma   90.00
#
_symmetry.space_group_name_H-M   'P 1'
#
loop_
_entity.id
_entity.type
_entity.pdbx_description
1 polymer ?
#
loop_
_entity_poly.entity_id
_entity_poly.type
_entity_poly.pdbx_seq_one_letter_code
_entity_poly.pdbx_strand_id
1 'polypeptide(L)'
;MKFSKNIALGIGVLGVLLVVALGWFLWPKDQSVLGDDITGHLYTVNETSIGGAVVSVPFLRESEEDRYMNVLIDLNQNGEFEAADEWVGRNRKARTAKDYRNNVMFGWASESDAARVRVVLTSEPLAEGWDGHVPEGAESNEKTVTLAKYEIGEVYGFNVEGAHEDLKRGPAPVFRLAQGSPTTIVAKPTGSKPTEARLGGDIPPDYSQGSMECTLASIANNLTHMARQHNREDDVPRFGPNFIAELKKDFVFNRGVLLQNIVPGKNAFVQRYNLPVVTEKVDHPTRQQIVDALASGANVELSMSFVRSASGHVNTGHVITLTGANSGANGFIEAHDSGTPLGMDTYQFSTDVQVRGQRYTGIDYPLWDGIAYIDAIIVQRWVGADQARTGTQTDPGGGQKSVVQMLVINGQYFPKHQFTVTEPDKCDGLHYHGPTVYGLASKDSTQIVSLNELHPNCGFGKLDEIPVEDVEVTFEQSQALVGATVR
;
A
#
# COMPACT_ATOMS: atom_id res chain seq x y z
N MET A 1 27.71 -72.45 18.81
CA MET A 1 26.90 -71.20 18.88
C MET A 1 27.41 -70.19 17.85
N LYS A 2 26.80 -70.10 16.66
CA LYS A 2 27.13 -69.11 15.61
C LYS A 2 25.86 -68.66 14.85
N PHE A 3 24.77 -68.40 15.58
CA PHE A 3 23.49 -68.00 14.96
C PHE A 3 22.93 -66.65 15.46
N SER A 4 23.61 -65.95 16.37
CA SER A 4 23.08 -64.72 16.97
C SER A 4 23.50 -63.41 16.30
N LYS A 5 24.51 -63.41 15.41
CA LYS A 5 25.01 -62.16 14.80
C LYS A 5 24.21 -61.70 13.57
N ASN A 6 23.61 -62.61 12.81
CA ASN A 6 22.89 -62.25 11.58
C ASN A 6 21.45 -61.75 11.86
N ILE A 7 20.83 -62.21 12.94
CA ILE A 7 19.48 -61.77 13.34
C ILE A 7 19.51 -60.35 13.93
N ALA A 8 20.54 -60.04 14.73
CA ALA A 8 20.72 -58.70 15.30
C ALA A 8 20.99 -57.63 14.23
N LEU A 9 21.72 -57.98 13.15
CA LEU A 9 21.95 -57.07 12.02
C LEU A 9 20.67 -56.83 11.22
N GLY A 10 19.86 -57.87 11.00
CA GLY A 10 18.59 -57.76 10.28
C GLY A 10 17.54 -56.91 11.00
N ILE A 11 17.45 -57.02 12.34
CA ILE A 11 16.54 -56.19 13.15
C ILE A 11 16.99 -54.73 13.20
N GLY A 12 18.31 -54.48 13.27
CA GLY A 12 18.87 -53.12 13.23
C GLY A 12 18.62 -52.41 11.90
N VAL A 13 18.80 -53.11 10.77
CA VAL A 13 18.52 -52.55 9.43
C VAL A 13 17.02 -52.30 9.23
N LEU A 14 16.15 -53.21 9.69
CA LEU A 14 14.70 -52.99 9.63
C LEU A 14 14.26 -51.79 10.48
N GLY A 15 14.83 -51.63 11.69
CA GLY A 15 14.53 -50.50 12.56
C GLY A 15 14.95 -49.16 11.96
N VAL A 16 16.13 -49.09 11.34
CA VAL A 16 16.59 -47.87 10.65
C VAL A 16 15.72 -47.57 9.42
N LEU A 17 15.37 -48.58 8.61
CA LEU A 17 14.47 -48.39 7.48
C LEU A 17 13.08 -47.94 7.91
N LEU A 18 12.57 -48.44 9.05
CA LEU A 18 11.28 -48.02 9.59
C LEU A 18 11.31 -46.57 10.08
N VAL A 19 12.40 -46.14 10.73
CA VAL A 19 12.59 -44.76 11.18
C VAL A 19 12.79 -43.81 10.01
N VAL A 20 13.50 -44.21 8.95
CA VAL A 20 13.63 -43.41 7.71
C VAL A 20 12.29 -43.34 6.97
N ALA A 21 11.54 -44.44 6.89
CA ALA A 21 10.22 -44.45 6.28
C ALA A 21 9.19 -43.63 7.07
N LEU A 22 9.19 -43.73 8.41
CA LEU A 22 8.37 -42.88 9.28
C LEU A 22 8.81 -41.42 9.21
N GLY A 23 10.11 -41.16 9.18
CA GLY A 23 10.66 -39.81 9.00
C GLY A 23 10.25 -39.20 7.66
N TRP A 24 10.20 -39.99 6.58
CA TRP A 24 9.73 -39.56 5.27
C TRP A 24 8.21 -39.39 5.20
N PHE A 25 7.45 -40.25 5.90
CA PHE A 25 5.98 -40.19 5.95
C PHE A 25 5.44 -39.10 6.88
N LEU A 26 6.21 -38.75 7.92
CA LEU A 26 5.94 -37.66 8.86
C LEU A 26 6.68 -36.37 8.51
N TRP A 27 7.53 -36.38 7.48
CA TRP A 27 8.04 -35.15 6.89
C TRP A 27 6.82 -34.38 6.39
N PRO A 28 6.65 -33.10 6.73
CA PRO A 28 5.56 -32.32 6.21
C PRO A 28 5.60 -32.43 4.69
N LYS A 29 4.58 -33.08 4.10
CA LYS A 29 4.32 -32.98 2.67
C LYS A 29 4.31 -31.49 2.36
N ASP A 30 5.04 -31.09 1.31
CA ASP A 30 5.12 -29.69 0.90
C ASP A 30 3.74 -29.07 0.96
N GLN A 31 3.52 -28.22 1.96
CA GLN A 31 2.24 -27.55 2.13
C GLN A 31 2.06 -26.65 0.91
N SER A 32 0.87 -26.65 0.30
CA SER A 32 0.60 -25.81 -0.86
C SER A 32 0.95 -24.35 -0.54
N VAL A 33 1.54 -23.67 -1.53
CA VAL A 33 1.75 -22.21 -1.48
C VAL A 33 0.40 -21.49 -1.51
N LEU A 34 -0.57 -22.02 -2.27
CA LEU A 34 -1.93 -21.48 -2.36
C LEU A 34 -2.78 -21.87 -1.14
N GLY A 35 -3.56 -20.92 -0.63
CA GLY A 35 -4.56 -21.19 0.41
C GLY A 35 -5.95 -21.47 -0.15
N ASP A 36 -6.76 -22.19 0.63
CA ASP A 36 -8.13 -22.59 0.26
C ASP A 36 -9.20 -21.50 0.50
N ASP A 37 -8.83 -20.42 1.20
CA ASP A 37 -9.75 -19.35 1.56
C ASP A 37 -9.82 -18.25 0.49
N ILE A 38 -10.04 -18.66 -0.76
CA ILE A 38 -10.33 -17.72 -1.86
C ILE A 38 -11.65 -17.02 -1.54
N THR A 39 -11.62 -15.69 -1.51
CA THR A 39 -12.79 -14.83 -1.31
C THR A 39 -13.11 -14.07 -2.60
N GLY A 40 -14.37 -13.66 -2.75
CA GLY A 40 -14.81 -12.88 -3.90
C GLY A 40 -15.68 -11.71 -3.46
N HIS A 41 -15.54 -10.59 -4.17
CA HIS A 41 -16.33 -9.39 -3.94
C HIS A 41 -16.91 -8.85 -5.24
N LEU A 42 -18.18 -8.44 -5.19
CA LEU A 42 -18.86 -7.71 -6.26
C LEU A 42 -18.86 -6.22 -5.90
N TYR A 43 -18.33 -5.39 -6.78
CA TYR A 43 -18.30 -3.96 -6.54
C TYR A 43 -19.69 -3.34 -6.75
N THR A 44 -20.11 -2.48 -5.84
CA THR A 44 -21.41 -1.81 -5.90
C THR A 44 -21.33 -0.31 -5.67
N VAL A 45 -22.31 0.41 -6.22
CA VAL A 45 -22.62 1.80 -5.89
C VAL A 45 -24.09 1.88 -5.52
N ASN A 46 -24.39 2.36 -4.32
CA ASN A 46 -25.73 2.36 -3.75
C ASN A 46 -26.38 0.97 -3.88
N GLU A 47 -25.65 -0.07 -3.49
CA GLU A 47 -26.04 -1.49 -3.57
C GLU A 47 -26.26 -2.06 -4.97
N THR A 48 -26.11 -1.26 -6.01
CA THR A 48 -26.26 -1.66 -7.41
C THR A 48 -24.91 -2.12 -7.95
N SER A 49 -24.88 -3.32 -8.55
CA SER A 49 -23.69 -3.84 -9.20
C SER A 49 -23.23 -2.89 -10.30
N ILE A 50 -21.94 -2.61 -10.30
CA ILE A 50 -21.34 -1.85 -11.38
C ILE A 50 -20.80 -2.75 -12.49
N GLY A 51 -20.80 -4.07 -12.29
CA GLY A 51 -20.34 -5.05 -13.29
C GLY A 51 -18.86 -5.44 -13.18
N GLY A 52 -18.18 -4.99 -12.13
CA GLY A 52 -16.83 -5.38 -11.78
C GLY A 52 -16.82 -6.24 -10.53
N ALA A 53 -15.92 -7.21 -10.46
CA ALA A 53 -15.68 -8.04 -9.29
C ALA A 53 -14.18 -8.25 -9.06
N VAL A 54 -13.84 -8.78 -7.89
CA VAL A 54 -12.47 -9.16 -7.53
C VAL A 54 -12.48 -10.50 -6.80
N VAL A 55 -11.50 -11.34 -7.09
CA VAL A 55 -11.17 -12.49 -6.25
C VAL A 55 -9.85 -12.24 -5.55
N SER A 56 -9.81 -12.54 -4.25
CA SER A 56 -8.60 -12.40 -3.42
C SER A 56 -8.07 -13.77 -3.06
N VAL A 57 -6.87 -14.08 -3.54
CA VAL A 57 -6.22 -15.38 -3.41
C VAL A 57 -5.22 -15.35 -2.27
N PRO A 58 -5.41 -16.14 -1.20
CA PRO A 58 -4.47 -16.20 -0.08
C PRO A 58 -3.29 -17.13 -0.35
N PHE A 59 -2.18 -16.87 0.34
CA PHE A 59 -0.98 -17.69 0.31
C PHE A 59 -0.63 -18.21 1.71
N LEU A 60 -0.36 -19.51 1.83
CA LEU A 60 -0.06 -20.16 3.12
C LEU A 60 1.42 -20.06 3.52
N ARG A 61 2.28 -19.77 2.54
CA ARG A 61 3.72 -19.60 2.75
C ARG A 61 4.32 -18.68 1.69
N GLU A 62 5.51 -18.19 2.01
CA GLU A 62 6.35 -17.46 1.08
C GLU A 62 6.99 -18.41 0.06
N SER A 63 7.20 -17.91 -1.16
CA SER A 63 8.02 -18.55 -2.19
C SER A 63 9.20 -17.64 -2.49
N GLU A 64 10.41 -18.20 -2.46
CA GLU A 64 11.63 -17.49 -2.85
C GLU A 64 11.76 -17.35 -4.39
N GLU A 65 11.04 -18.19 -5.13
CA GLU A 65 10.95 -18.12 -6.59
C GLU A 65 9.81 -17.19 -7.01
N ASP A 66 10.05 -16.45 -8.10
CA ASP A 66 8.97 -15.74 -8.78
C ASP A 66 7.89 -16.73 -9.24
N ARG A 67 6.64 -16.32 -9.07
CA ARG A 67 5.47 -17.11 -9.43
C ARG A 67 4.50 -16.28 -10.25
N TYR A 68 3.84 -16.93 -11.19
CA TYR A 68 2.80 -16.35 -12.02
C TYR A 68 1.46 -16.97 -11.63
N MET A 69 0.55 -16.12 -11.18
CA MET A 69 -0.81 -16.48 -10.83
C MET A 69 -1.70 -16.34 -12.06
N ASN A 70 -2.41 -17.42 -12.33
CA ASN A 70 -3.39 -17.52 -13.39
C ASN A 70 -4.77 -17.79 -12.79
N VAL A 71 -5.75 -16.97 -13.14
CA VAL A 71 -7.11 -17.10 -12.58
C VAL A 71 -8.11 -17.28 -13.71
N LEU A 72 -8.85 -18.39 -13.66
CA LEU A 72 -10.03 -18.63 -14.49
C LEU A 72 -11.30 -18.41 -13.68
N ILE A 73 -12.30 -17.82 -14.30
CA ILE A 73 -13.65 -17.65 -13.76
C ILE A 73 -14.64 -18.23 -14.77
N ASP A 74 -15.50 -19.16 -14.33
CA ASP A 74 -16.63 -19.66 -15.13
C ASP A 74 -17.67 -18.52 -15.27
N LEU A 75 -17.48 -17.69 -16.30
CA LEU A 75 -18.26 -16.48 -16.55
C LEU A 75 -19.60 -16.82 -17.19
N ASN A 76 -19.66 -17.89 -17.98
CA ASN A 76 -20.87 -18.33 -18.66
C ASN A 76 -21.71 -19.33 -17.84
N GLN A 77 -21.17 -19.80 -16.72
CA GLN A 77 -21.80 -20.71 -15.76
C GLN A 77 -22.15 -22.08 -16.34
N ASN A 78 -21.37 -22.56 -17.31
CA ASN A 78 -21.59 -23.85 -17.95
C ASN A 78 -20.96 -25.02 -17.20
N GLY A 79 -20.17 -24.75 -16.15
CA GLY A 79 -19.51 -25.80 -15.37
C GLY A 79 -18.21 -26.33 -16.00
N GLU A 80 -17.66 -25.64 -16.99
CA GLU A 80 -16.34 -25.88 -17.58
C GLU A 80 -15.57 -24.55 -17.63
N PHE A 81 -14.25 -24.60 -17.82
CA PHE A 81 -13.47 -23.39 -18.03
C PHE A 81 -13.06 -23.27 -19.48
N GLU A 82 -13.55 -22.24 -20.16
CA GLU A 82 -13.20 -21.87 -21.53
C GLU A 82 -12.09 -20.81 -21.52
N ALA A 83 -10.84 -21.27 -21.53
CA ALA A 83 -9.68 -20.45 -21.15
C ALA A 83 -9.44 -19.17 -21.95
N ALA A 84 -9.96 -19.02 -23.17
CA ALA A 84 -9.73 -17.81 -23.96
C ALA A 84 -10.40 -16.55 -23.36
N ASP A 85 -11.65 -16.67 -22.89
CA ASP A 85 -12.42 -15.55 -22.34
C ASP A 85 -12.50 -15.59 -20.81
N GLU A 86 -12.30 -16.77 -20.22
CA GLU A 86 -12.45 -16.98 -18.78
C GLU A 86 -11.13 -16.87 -18.01
N TRP A 87 -9.99 -16.83 -18.70
CA TRP A 87 -8.69 -16.52 -18.10
C TRP A 87 -8.54 -15.02 -17.83
N VAL A 88 -9.11 -14.57 -16.72
CA VAL A 88 -9.19 -13.15 -16.31
C VAL A 88 -7.90 -12.65 -15.66
N GLY A 89 -7.20 -13.52 -14.92
CA GLY A 89 -5.88 -13.21 -14.35
C GLY A 89 -4.80 -13.82 -15.20
N ARG A 90 -4.28 -13.12 -16.22
CA ARG A 90 -3.27 -13.67 -17.14
C ARG A 90 -1.85 -13.39 -16.67
N ASN A 91 -1.10 -14.44 -16.31
CA ASN A 91 0.30 -14.39 -15.91
C ASN A 91 0.61 -13.24 -14.93
N ARG A 92 -0.26 -13.04 -13.94
CA ARG A 92 -0.09 -11.96 -12.96
C ARG A 92 1.06 -12.35 -12.05
N LYS A 93 2.07 -11.49 -11.91
CA LYS A 93 3.16 -11.77 -10.98
C LYS A 93 2.59 -11.83 -9.56
N ALA A 94 2.81 -12.93 -8.86
CA ALA A 94 2.24 -13.17 -7.55
C ALA A 94 3.18 -12.70 -6.45
N ARG A 95 2.68 -11.94 -5.49
CA ARG A 95 3.37 -11.72 -4.21
C ARG A 95 3.03 -12.85 -3.25
N THR A 96 3.79 -13.92 -3.32
CA THR A 96 3.66 -15.10 -2.46
C THR A 96 4.24 -14.79 -1.08
N ALA A 97 3.42 -14.30 -0.17
CA ALA A 97 3.81 -14.09 1.23
C ALA A 97 2.78 -14.76 2.14
N LYS A 98 3.25 -15.33 3.24
CA LYS A 98 2.36 -16.02 4.19
C LYS A 98 1.28 -15.06 4.71
N ASP A 99 0.05 -15.56 4.82
CA ASP A 99 -1.13 -14.84 5.32
C ASP A 99 -1.47 -13.58 4.51
N TYR A 100 -0.97 -13.52 3.28
CA TYR A 100 -1.12 -12.38 2.39
C TYR A 100 -1.97 -12.76 1.17
N ARG A 101 -2.63 -11.77 0.56
CA ARG A 101 -3.57 -11.98 -0.56
C ARG A 101 -3.12 -11.25 -1.81
N ASN A 102 -3.42 -11.83 -2.97
CA ASN A 102 -3.33 -11.14 -4.26
C ASN A 102 -4.73 -11.01 -4.85
N ASN A 103 -5.07 -9.80 -5.27
CA ASN A 103 -6.35 -9.45 -5.84
C ASN A 103 -6.32 -9.57 -7.36
N VAL A 104 -7.33 -10.21 -7.93
CA VAL A 104 -7.55 -10.28 -9.37
C VAL A 104 -8.92 -9.72 -9.69
N MET A 105 -8.94 -8.53 -10.27
CA MET A 105 -10.17 -7.89 -10.72
C MET A 105 -10.59 -8.42 -12.10
N PHE A 106 -11.89 -8.52 -12.31
CA PHE A 106 -12.48 -9.05 -13.54
C PHE A 106 -13.88 -8.50 -13.76
N GLY A 107 -14.43 -8.79 -14.94
CA GLY A 107 -15.79 -8.41 -15.28
C GLY A 107 -16.81 -9.41 -14.84
N TRP A 108 -17.90 -8.90 -14.29
CA TRP A 108 -19.01 -9.69 -13.80
C TRP A 108 -20.32 -9.16 -14.35
N ALA A 109 -20.78 -9.78 -15.42
CA ALA A 109 -22.07 -9.45 -16.05
C ALA A 109 -23.20 -10.40 -15.62
N SER A 110 -22.91 -11.37 -14.75
CA SER A 110 -23.89 -12.35 -14.29
C SER A 110 -24.80 -11.77 -13.19
N GLU A 111 -26.04 -12.21 -13.16
CA GLU A 111 -26.99 -11.95 -12.05
C GLU A 111 -26.70 -12.83 -10.82
N SER A 112 -25.85 -13.85 -10.96
CA SER A 112 -25.41 -14.71 -9.87
C SER A 112 -24.50 -13.97 -8.90
N ASP A 113 -24.63 -14.32 -7.62
CA ASP A 113 -23.71 -13.93 -6.55
C ASP A 113 -22.66 -15.01 -6.29
N ALA A 114 -22.54 -16.02 -7.14
CA ALA A 114 -21.53 -17.06 -7.05
C ALA A 114 -20.71 -17.17 -8.34
N ALA A 115 -19.40 -17.36 -8.19
CA ALA A 115 -18.45 -17.58 -9.26
C ALA A 115 -17.63 -18.85 -9.00
N ARG A 116 -17.50 -19.73 -9.99
CA ARG A 116 -16.53 -20.83 -9.92
C ARG A 116 -15.18 -20.32 -10.39
N VAL A 117 -14.17 -20.51 -9.56
CA VAL A 117 -12.82 -19.95 -9.71
C VAL A 117 -11.82 -21.09 -9.75
N ARG A 118 -10.88 -21.03 -10.69
CA ARG A 118 -9.66 -21.84 -10.65
C ARG A 118 -8.46 -20.93 -10.63
N VAL A 119 -7.62 -21.09 -9.63
CA VAL A 119 -6.32 -20.45 -9.52
C VAL A 119 -5.25 -21.48 -9.88
N VAL A 120 -4.30 -21.09 -10.72
CA VAL A 120 -3.14 -21.91 -11.10
C VAL A 120 -1.89 -21.07 -10.91
N LEU A 121 -0.96 -21.56 -10.10
CA LEU A 121 0.31 -20.92 -9.81
C LEU A 121 1.43 -21.65 -10.55
N THR A 122 2.17 -20.93 -11.39
CA THR A 122 3.23 -21.48 -12.23
C THR A 122 4.57 -20.78 -11.95
N SER A 123 5.68 -21.46 -12.24
CA SER A 123 7.03 -20.88 -12.19
C SER A 123 7.34 -20.01 -13.40
N GLU A 124 6.68 -20.27 -14.53
CA GLU A 124 6.87 -19.55 -15.80
C GLU A 124 5.53 -19.03 -16.34
N PRO A 125 5.53 -17.97 -17.15
CA PRO A 125 4.32 -17.49 -17.83
C PRO A 125 3.73 -18.54 -18.77
N LEU A 126 2.41 -18.70 -18.72
CA LEU A 126 1.64 -19.52 -19.65
C LEU A 126 1.48 -18.83 -21.01
N ALA A 127 1.40 -19.63 -22.07
CA ALA A 127 1.20 -19.13 -23.43
C ALA A 127 -0.18 -18.46 -23.58
N GLU A 128 -0.27 -17.50 -24.50
CA GLU A 128 -1.52 -16.73 -24.77
C GLU A 128 -2.72 -17.62 -25.14
N GLY A 129 -2.48 -18.80 -25.69
CA GLY A 129 -3.50 -19.80 -26.04
C GLY A 129 -3.63 -20.95 -25.03
N TRP A 130 -3.26 -20.74 -23.76
CA TRP A 130 -3.46 -21.74 -22.72
C TRP A 130 -4.92 -22.20 -22.66
N ASP A 131 -5.13 -23.51 -22.52
CA ASP A 131 -6.43 -24.18 -22.61
C ASP A 131 -7.11 -24.38 -21.25
N GLY A 132 -6.53 -23.85 -20.17
CA GLY A 132 -7.07 -23.93 -18.82
C GLY A 132 -6.70 -25.23 -18.07
N HIS A 133 -5.99 -26.16 -18.72
CA HIS A 133 -5.47 -27.35 -18.04
C HIS A 133 -4.31 -26.99 -17.11
N VAL A 134 -4.32 -27.52 -15.89
CA VAL A 134 -3.26 -27.30 -14.91
C VAL A 134 -1.97 -27.96 -15.43
N PRO A 135 -0.90 -27.19 -15.69
CA PRO A 135 0.37 -27.77 -16.15
C PRO A 135 0.98 -28.71 -15.12
N GLU A 136 1.79 -29.67 -15.58
CA GLU A 136 2.56 -30.52 -14.68
C GLU A 136 3.50 -29.69 -13.80
N GLY A 137 3.50 -29.96 -12.48
CA GLY A 137 4.29 -29.23 -11.50
C GLY A 137 3.73 -27.86 -11.08
N ALA A 138 2.61 -27.42 -11.66
CA ALA A 138 1.90 -26.24 -11.18
C ALA A 138 1.06 -26.56 -9.94
N GLU A 139 0.89 -25.58 -9.06
CA GLU A 139 -0.09 -25.66 -7.99
C GLU A 139 -1.43 -25.12 -8.48
N SER A 140 -2.55 -25.70 -8.02
CA SER A 140 -3.86 -25.18 -8.37
C SER A 140 -4.86 -25.32 -7.23
N ASN A 141 -5.83 -24.41 -7.22
CA ASN A 141 -6.96 -24.45 -6.31
C ASN A 141 -8.22 -24.09 -7.07
N GLU A 142 -9.30 -24.85 -6.87
CA GLU A 142 -10.57 -24.62 -7.52
C GLU A 142 -11.70 -24.57 -6.50
N LYS A 143 -12.52 -23.52 -6.56
CA LYS A 143 -13.56 -23.26 -5.57
C LYS A 143 -14.72 -22.48 -6.19
N THR A 144 -15.93 -22.76 -5.71
CA THR A 144 -17.06 -21.83 -5.91
C THR A 144 -17.06 -20.82 -4.77
N VAL A 145 -16.94 -19.53 -5.11
CA VAL A 145 -16.94 -18.43 -4.15
C VAL A 145 -18.24 -17.66 -4.24
N THR A 146 -18.78 -17.26 -3.09
CA THR A 146 -19.86 -16.27 -3.03
C THR A 146 -19.24 -14.88 -3.07
N LEU A 147 -19.76 -14.03 -3.96
CA LEU A 147 -19.33 -12.66 -4.17
C LEU A 147 -20.05 -11.73 -3.18
N ALA A 148 -19.34 -11.36 -2.11
CA ALA A 148 -19.87 -10.39 -1.15
C ALA A 148 -19.89 -8.99 -1.77
N LYS A 149 -20.92 -8.18 -1.47
CA LYS A 149 -20.96 -6.79 -1.93
C LYS A 149 -19.80 -5.98 -1.32
N TYR A 150 -19.16 -5.15 -2.14
CA TYR A 150 -18.13 -4.21 -1.74
C TYR A 150 -18.50 -2.81 -2.27
N GLU A 151 -18.96 -1.96 -1.35
CA GLU A 151 -19.53 -0.66 -1.69
C GLU A 151 -18.43 0.38 -1.92
N ILE A 152 -18.33 0.91 -3.14
CA ILE A 152 -17.26 1.85 -3.53
C ILE A 152 -17.77 3.28 -3.74
N GLY A 153 -19.09 3.50 -3.58
CA GLY A 153 -19.73 4.79 -3.80
C GLY A 153 -19.06 5.93 -3.02
N GLU A 154 -19.01 5.80 -1.69
CA GLU A 154 -18.42 6.81 -0.80
C GLU A 154 -16.89 6.81 -0.81
N VAL A 155 -16.29 5.65 -1.03
CA VAL A 155 -14.84 5.44 -1.03
C VAL A 155 -14.17 6.32 -2.07
N TYR A 156 -14.68 6.32 -3.30
CA TYR A 156 -14.12 7.10 -4.41
C TYR A 156 -14.93 8.38 -4.71
N GLY A 157 -15.91 8.73 -3.88
CA GLY A 157 -16.74 9.93 -4.05
C GLY A 157 -17.70 9.88 -5.23
N PHE A 158 -18.11 8.69 -5.65
CA PHE A 158 -19.00 8.47 -6.78
C PHE A 158 -20.46 8.80 -6.50
N ASN A 159 -20.86 8.85 -5.24
CA ASN A 159 -22.21 9.14 -4.78
C ASN A 159 -22.37 10.58 -4.28
N VAL A 160 -21.37 11.45 -4.48
CA VAL A 160 -21.43 12.86 -4.11
C VAL A 160 -22.32 13.63 -5.10
N GLU A 161 -23.18 14.52 -4.60
CA GLU A 161 -24.08 15.34 -5.42
C GLU A 161 -23.33 16.09 -6.54
N GLY A 162 -23.77 15.92 -7.79
CA GLY A 162 -23.07 16.36 -9.00
C GLY A 162 -22.27 15.26 -9.73
N ALA A 163 -22.09 14.09 -9.10
CA ALA A 163 -21.53 12.89 -9.74
C ALA A 163 -22.66 11.96 -10.25
N HIS A 164 -23.07 12.06 -11.52
CA HIS A 164 -23.94 11.07 -12.22
C HIS A 164 -23.72 11.18 -13.77
N GLU A 165 -24.14 10.30 -14.71
CA GLU A 165 -25.34 9.46 -14.65
C GLU A 165 -25.35 8.01 -15.18
N ASP A 166 -24.46 7.53 -16.07
CA ASP A 166 -24.61 6.16 -16.61
C ASP A 166 -23.35 5.31 -16.40
N LEU A 167 -23.29 4.58 -15.29
CA LEU A 167 -22.11 3.83 -14.84
C LEU A 167 -22.29 2.32 -15.03
N LYS A 168 -21.89 1.81 -16.19
CA LYS A 168 -21.33 0.45 -16.27
C LYS A 168 -19.86 0.56 -15.85
N ARG A 169 -19.44 -0.12 -14.80
CA ARG A 169 -18.05 -0.15 -14.32
C ARG A 169 -17.61 -1.59 -14.12
N GLY A 170 -17.17 -2.17 -15.21
CA GLY A 170 -16.64 -3.50 -15.35
C GLY A 170 -16.11 -3.60 -16.77
N PRO A 171 -15.12 -4.47 -17.04
CA PRO A 171 -14.30 -4.39 -18.23
C PRO A 171 -15.14 -4.55 -19.49
N ALA A 172 -14.99 -3.58 -20.39
CA ALA A 172 -15.14 -3.82 -21.82
C ALA A 172 -13.73 -3.96 -22.41
N PRO A 173 -13.20 -5.17 -22.64
CA PRO A 173 -11.92 -5.32 -23.31
C PRO A 173 -12.12 -5.14 -24.81
N VAL A 174 -12.34 -3.92 -25.31
CA VAL A 174 -11.97 -3.56 -26.69
C VAL A 174 -11.69 -2.07 -26.78
N PHE A 175 -10.41 -1.70 -26.85
CA PHE A 175 -9.99 -0.42 -27.42
C PHE A 175 -10.58 -0.27 -28.83
N ARG A 176 -11.74 0.39 -28.96
CA ARG A 176 -12.14 1.01 -30.23
C ARG A 176 -11.77 2.48 -30.18
N LEU A 177 -10.55 2.76 -30.63
CA LEU A 177 -10.23 4.07 -31.22
C LEU A 177 -11.24 4.30 -32.36
N ALA A 178 -12.31 5.04 -32.09
CA ALA A 178 -13.17 5.55 -33.14
C ALA A 178 -12.37 6.60 -33.92
N GLN A 179 -11.84 6.15 -35.06
CA GLN A 179 -11.62 6.89 -36.31
C GLN A 179 -11.17 8.35 -36.17
N GLY A 180 -9.89 8.63 -36.42
CA GLY A 180 -9.54 9.97 -36.89
C GLY A 180 -8.09 10.45 -36.79
N SER A 181 -7.20 9.82 -36.02
CA SER A 181 -5.84 10.35 -35.85
C SER A 181 -4.78 9.25 -35.92
N PRO A 182 -3.70 9.43 -36.70
CA PRO A 182 -2.64 8.45 -36.82
C PRO A 182 -1.78 8.45 -35.55
N THR A 183 -2.04 7.54 -34.62
CA THR A 183 -1.17 7.27 -33.48
C THR A 183 0.00 6.41 -33.95
N THR A 184 1.14 7.04 -34.23
CA THR A 184 2.40 6.34 -34.47
C THR A 184 2.91 5.76 -33.16
N ILE A 185 2.85 4.42 -33.02
CA ILE A 185 3.51 3.70 -31.94
C ILE A 185 5.02 3.78 -32.19
N VAL A 186 5.74 4.54 -31.36
CA VAL A 186 7.20 4.53 -31.35
C VAL A 186 7.64 3.84 -30.06
N ALA A 187 8.08 2.59 -30.17
CA ALA A 187 8.74 1.87 -29.10
C ALA A 187 10.16 1.52 -29.51
N LYS A 188 11.13 2.04 -28.75
CA LYS A 188 12.40 1.37 -28.43
C LYS A 188 13.07 2.12 -27.27
N PRO A 189 13.08 1.59 -26.05
CA PRO A 189 14.04 2.01 -25.05
C PRO A 189 15.37 1.31 -25.34
N THR A 190 16.40 2.10 -25.57
CA THR A 190 17.81 1.68 -25.54
C THR A 190 18.37 1.98 -24.15
N GLY A 191 18.89 0.96 -23.46
CA GLY A 191 19.69 1.10 -22.24
C GLY A 191 19.30 0.12 -21.14
N SER A 192 20.24 -0.69 -20.69
CA SER A 192 20.09 -1.64 -19.57
C SER A 192 20.02 -0.89 -18.23
N LYS A 193 18.81 -0.53 -17.82
CA LYS A 193 18.42 -0.19 -16.45
C LYS A 193 17.57 -1.34 -15.87
N PRO A 194 17.39 -1.45 -14.54
CA PRO A 194 16.41 -2.38 -13.99
C PRO A 194 15.05 -2.12 -14.66
N THR A 195 14.52 -3.15 -15.29
CA THR A 195 13.17 -3.12 -15.88
C THR A 195 12.12 -3.50 -14.85
N GLU A 196 12.53 -3.87 -13.64
CA GLU A 196 11.65 -4.23 -12.54
C GLU A 196 12.27 -3.80 -11.21
N ALA A 197 11.43 -3.31 -10.29
CA ALA A 197 11.81 -3.00 -8.93
C ALA A 197 10.64 -3.30 -7.97
N ARG A 198 10.98 -3.71 -6.76
CA ARG A 198 10.06 -3.88 -5.63
C ARG A 198 10.63 -3.13 -4.44
N LEU A 199 9.77 -2.65 -3.54
CA LEU A 199 10.22 -2.18 -2.24
C LEU A 199 10.95 -3.32 -1.52
N GLY A 200 12.15 -3.01 -1.03
CA GLY A 200 12.96 -3.95 -0.25
C GLY A 200 12.45 -4.07 1.19
N GLY A 201 12.67 -5.22 1.82
CA GLY A 201 12.24 -5.48 3.20
C GLY A 201 10.85 -6.10 3.29
N ASP A 202 10.14 -5.79 4.38
CA ASP A 202 8.75 -6.22 4.59
C ASP A 202 7.81 -5.54 3.59
N ILE A 203 6.62 -6.10 3.39
CA ILE A 203 5.62 -5.48 2.52
C ILE A 203 4.97 -4.32 3.29
N PRO A 204 4.74 -3.14 2.67
CA PRO A 204 4.01 -2.08 3.34
C PRO A 204 2.67 -2.61 3.89
N PRO A 205 2.18 -2.06 5.01
CA PRO A 205 0.88 -2.45 5.50
C PRO A 205 -0.20 -2.01 4.50
N ASP A 206 -1.36 -2.67 4.59
CA ASP A 206 -2.49 -2.43 3.71
C ASP A 206 -3.67 -1.81 4.48
N TYR A 207 -3.79 -0.49 4.41
CA TYR A 207 -4.90 0.23 5.03
C TYR A 207 -6.09 0.36 4.08
N SER A 208 -7.25 -0.16 4.48
CA SER A 208 -8.51 0.13 3.81
C SER A 208 -8.95 1.57 4.11
N GLN A 209 -9.24 2.36 3.08
CA GLN A 209 -9.57 3.77 3.25
C GLN A 209 -11.02 3.97 3.75
N GLY A 210 -11.26 5.07 4.46
CA GLY A 210 -12.61 5.64 4.60
C GLY A 210 -13.02 6.44 3.37
N SER A 211 -14.12 7.19 3.47
CA SER A 211 -14.65 7.97 2.34
C SER A 211 -13.65 9.02 1.84
N MET A 212 -13.20 8.85 0.59
CA MET A 212 -12.28 9.75 -0.12
C MET A 212 -10.95 9.96 0.62
N GLU A 213 -10.46 8.93 1.30
CA GLU A 213 -9.23 8.97 2.10
C GLU A 213 -8.02 8.36 1.39
N CYS A 214 -8.12 7.98 0.11
CA CYS A 214 -7.09 7.26 -0.64
C CYS A 214 -5.68 7.83 -0.46
N THR A 215 -5.54 9.15 -0.56
CA THR A 215 -4.26 9.82 -0.32
C THR A 215 -3.76 9.58 1.10
N LEU A 216 -4.58 9.79 2.12
CA LEU A 216 -4.15 9.66 3.51
C LEU A 216 -3.83 8.20 3.87
N ALA A 217 -4.61 7.25 3.35
CA ALA A 217 -4.38 5.82 3.50
C ALA A 217 -3.02 5.42 2.90
N SER A 218 -2.73 5.84 1.65
CA SER A 218 -1.45 5.53 1.02
C SER A 218 -0.25 6.13 1.75
N ILE A 219 -0.42 7.34 2.29
CA ILE A 219 0.61 8.02 3.09
C ILE A 219 0.85 7.30 4.41
N ALA A 220 -0.22 6.86 5.09
CA ALA A 220 -0.11 6.08 6.32
C ALA A 220 0.63 4.76 6.08
N ASN A 221 0.32 4.05 4.99
CA ASN A 221 1.04 2.83 4.61
C ASN A 221 2.54 3.08 4.46
N ASN A 222 2.92 4.08 3.69
CA ASN A 222 4.32 4.41 3.41
C ASN A 222 5.07 4.92 4.64
N LEU A 223 4.47 5.78 5.45
CA LEU A 223 5.11 6.29 6.67
C LEU A 223 5.30 5.17 7.70
N THR A 224 4.32 4.29 7.88
CA THR A 224 4.48 3.12 8.76
C THR A 224 5.56 2.18 8.23
N HIS A 225 5.60 1.90 6.93
CA HIS A 225 6.62 1.04 6.36
C HIS A 225 8.02 1.64 6.50
N MET A 226 8.23 2.92 6.16
CA MET A 226 9.50 3.60 6.39
C MET A 226 9.91 3.60 7.86
N ALA A 227 8.98 3.91 8.77
CA ALA A 227 9.28 3.89 10.20
C ALA A 227 9.77 2.52 10.66
N ARG A 228 9.14 1.42 10.20
CA ARG A 228 9.58 0.04 10.46
C ARG A 228 10.95 -0.28 9.91
N GLN A 229 11.21 0.07 8.65
CA GLN A 229 12.51 -0.15 8.01
C GLN A 229 13.67 0.53 8.78
N HIS A 230 13.37 1.58 9.54
CA HIS A 230 14.33 2.35 10.32
C HIS A 230 14.27 2.09 11.84
N ASN A 231 13.42 1.18 12.32
CA ASN A 231 13.17 0.92 13.76
C ASN A 231 12.73 2.18 14.53
N ARG A 232 11.77 2.92 13.95
CA ARG A 232 11.28 4.22 14.42
C ARG A 232 9.75 4.27 14.43
N GLU A 233 9.10 3.13 14.60
CA GLU A 233 7.63 2.99 14.61
C GLU A 233 6.96 3.83 15.70
N ASP A 234 7.65 4.07 16.81
CA ASP A 234 7.15 4.91 17.91
C ASP A 234 7.15 6.42 17.57
N ASP A 235 7.81 6.83 16.48
CA ASP A 235 7.83 8.23 16.03
C ASP A 235 6.63 8.62 15.18
N VAL A 236 5.84 7.64 14.73
CA VAL A 236 4.62 7.86 13.95
C VAL A 236 3.39 7.43 14.74
N PRO A 237 2.21 8.01 14.46
CA PRO A 237 0.97 7.52 15.05
C PRO A 237 0.80 6.02 14.80
N ARG A 238 0.27 5.31 15.81
CA ARG A 238 -0.05 3.89 15.66
C ARG A 238 -0.97 3.68 14.46
N PHE A 239 -0.59 2.72 13.62
CA PHE A 239 -1.34 2.35 12.42
C PHE A 239 -2.80 2.03 12.74
N GLY A 240 -3.74 2.71 12.07
CA GLY A 240 -5.16 2.66 12.39
C GLY A 240 -5.89 3.98 12.07
N PRO A 241 -7.20 4.06 12.38
CA PRO A 241 -8.01 5.28 12.15
C PRO A 241 -7.45 6.55 12.78
N ASN A 242 -6.75 6.40 13.92
CA ASN A 242 -6.08 7.52 14.58
C ASN A 242 -4.96 8.13 13.72
N PHE A 243 -4.26 7.32 12.91
CA PHE A 243 -3.23 7.84 12.01
C PHE A 243 -3.87 8.74 10.94
N ILE A 244 -4.96 8.30 10.32
CA ILE A 244 -5.68 9.14 9.34
C ILE A 244 -6.18 10.44 9.97
N ALA A 245 -6.71 10.38 11.20
CA ALA A 245 -7.14 11.57 11.93
C ALA A 245 -5.98 12.54 12.21
N GLU A 246 -4.78 12.02 12.52
CA GLU A 246 -3.59 12.85 12.67
C GLU A 246 -3.16 13.47 11.34
N LEU A 247 -3.11 12.71 10.25
CA LEU A 247 -2.77 13.24 8.93
C LEU A 247 -3.73 14.36 8.52
N LYS A 248 -5.04 14.25 8.77
CA LYS A 248 -6.02 15.30 8.45
C LYS A 248 -5.73 16.67 9.08
N LYS A 249 -4.91 16.75 10.14
CA LYS A 249 -4.54 18.05 10.75
C LYS A 249 -3.54 18.84 9.91
N ASP A 250 -2.72 18.16 9.11
CA ASP A 250 -1.67 18.79 8.30
C ASP A 250 -2.06 18.92 6.81
N PHE A 251 -3.09 18.20 6.39
CA PHE A 251 -3.56 18.20 5.00
C PHE A 251 -4.83 19.02 4.85
N VAL A 252 -4.91 19.76 3.73
CA VAL A 252 -6.16 20.39 3.31
C VAL A 252 -7.10 19.30 2.77
N PHE A 253 -7.84 18.68 3.68
CA PHE A 253 -8.81 17.64 3.38
C PHE A 253 -10.20 18.22 3.21
N ASN A 254 -10.77 18.05 2.02
CA ASN A 254 -12.16 18.36 1.75
C ASN A 254 -12.68 17.34 0.74
N ARG A 255 -13.23 16.22 1.25
CA ARG A 255 -13.67 15.09 0.40
C ARG A 255 -12.53 14.60 -0.50
N GLY A 256 -11.36 14.42 0.09
CA GLY A 256 -10.10 14.13 -0.60
C GLY A 256 -9.04 15.22 -0.42
N VAL A 257 -7.86 14.93 -0.95
CA VAL A 257 -6.70 15.83 -0.97
C VAL A 257 -6.34 16.12 -2.42
N LEU A 258 -6.30 17.39 -2.80
CA LEU A 258 -5.84 17.78 -4.13
C LEU A 258 -4.34 17.50 -4.28
N LEU A 259 -3.90 17.08 -5.48
CA LEU A 259 -2.50 16.74 -5.76
C LEU A 259 -1.51 17.84 -5.32
N GLN A 260 -1.85 19.11 -5.53
CA GLN A 260 -1.05 20.26 -5.13
C GLN A 260 -0.85 20.41 -3.61
N ASN A 261 -1.73 19.80 -2.80
CA ASN A 261 -1.70 19.85 -1.35
C ASN A 261 -0.99 18.64 -0.73
N ILE A 262 -0.63 17.62 -1.52
CA ILE A 262 -0.01 16.39 -1.00
C ILE A 262 1.38 16.67 -0.43
N VAL A 263 2.27 17.32 -1.20
CA VAL A 263 3.64 17.62 -0.73
C VAL A 263 3.64 18.59 0.45
N PRO A 264 2.90 19.72 0.43
CA PRO A 264 2.80 20.60 1.60
C PRO A 264 2.30 19.88 2.85
N GLY A 265 1.24 19.06 2.74
CA GLY A 265 0.71 18.31 3.88
C GLY A 265 1.69 17.27 4.42
N LYS A 266 2.39 16.54 3.53
CA LYS A 266 3.45 15.61 3.93
C LYS A 266 4.58 16.32 4.66
N ASN A 267 5.02 17.47 4.15
CA ASN A 267 6.09 18.24 4.79
C ASN A 267 5.66 18.78 6.16
N ALA A 268 4.43 19.28 6.28
CA ALA A 268 3.88 19.73 7.56
C ALA A 268 3.78 18.57 8.58
N PHE A 269 3.32 17.39 8.15
CA PHE A 269 3.28 16.20 9.01
C PHE A 269 4.68 15.77 9.45
N VAL A 270 5.61 15.62 8.50
CA VAL A 270 7.00 15.25 8.77
C VAL A 270 7.66 16.26 9.70
N GLN A 271 7.35 17.54 9.57
CA GLN A 271 7.83 18.59 10.47
C GLN A 271 7.24 18.45 11.88
N ARG A 272 5.93 18.23 12.00
CA ARG A 272 5.22 18.10 13.28
C ARG A 272 5.68 16.87 14.08
N TYR A 273 5.96 15.76 13.38
CA TYR A 273 6.47 14.51 13.93
C TYR A 273 8.00 14.40 13.92
N ASN A 274 8.67 15.41 13.38
CA ASN A 274 10.11 15.49 13.32
C ASN A 274 10.80 14.26 12.66
N LEU A 275 10.26 13.83 11.52
CA LEU A 275 10.77 12.68 10.80
C LEU A 275 11.90 13.13 9.84
N PRO A 276 12.99 12.38 9.68
CA PRO A 276 14.05 12.68 8.71
C PRO A 276 13.65 12.20 7.31
N VAL A 277 12.50 12.69 6.82
CA VAL A 277 11.90 12.28 5.55
C VAL A 277 11.91 13.45 4.59
N VAL A 278 12.34 13.21 3.35
CA VAL A 278 12.19 14.16 2.25
C VAL A 278 11.12 13.67 1.29
N THR A 279 10.35 14.61 0.75
CA THR A 279 9.25 14.34 -0.17
C THR A 279 9.51 15.07 -1.49
N GLU A 280 9.50 14.33 -2.59
CA GLU A 280 9.59 14.85 -3.95
C GLU A 280 8.33 14.47 -4.73
N LYS A 281 7.85 15.37 -5.60
CA LYS A 281 6.81 15.06 -6.58
C LYS A 281 7.43 15.02 -7.97
N VAL A 282 7.18 13.93 -8.70
CA VAL A 282 7.50 13.82 -10.11
C VAL A 282 6.20 13.85 -10.89
N ASP A 283 5.98 14.93 -11.62
CA ASP A 283 4.83 15.08 -12.50
C ASP A 283 5.02 14.26 -13.79
N HIS A 284 3.93 13.61 -14.22
CA HIS A 284 3.83 12.87 -15.49
C HIS A 284 4.95 11.84 -15.68
N PRO A 285 5.18 10.95 -14.69
CA PRO A 285 6.33 10.07 -14.67
C PRO A 285 6.26 9.07 -15.82
N THR A 286 7.42 8.80 -16.41
CA THR A 286 7.61 7.64 -17.29
C THR A 286 7.61 6.35 -16.47
N ARG A 287 7.28 5.23 -17.11
CA ARG A 287 7.38 3.88 -16.50
C ARG A 287 8.75 3.65 -15.84
N GLN A 288 9.83 4.11 -16.48
CA GLN A 288 11.17 3.95 -15.93
C GLN A 288 11.42 4.83 -14.70
N GLN A 289 10.86 6.05 -14.61
CA GLN A 289 10.98 6.88 -13.41
C GLN A 289 10.28 6.24 -12.20
N ILE A 290 9.17 5.54 -12.43
CA ILE A 290 8.48 4.77 -11.38
C ILE A 290 9.38 3.64 -10.86
N VAL A 291 9.96 2.85 -11.77
CA VAL A 291 10.89 1.78 -11.42
C VAL A 291 12.15 2.32 -10.75
N ASP A 292 12.75 3.40 -11.26
CA ASP A 292 13.94 4.03 -10.69
C ASP A 292 13.66 4.57 -9.25
N ALA A 293 12.45 5.09 -8.99
CA ALA A 293 12.06 5.54 -7.66
C ALA A 293 11.99 4.37 -6.67
N LEU A 294 11.30 3.28 -7.03
CA LEU A 294 11.22 2.07 -6.20
C LEU A 294 12.59 1.43 -5.99
N ALA A 295 13.41 1.33 -7.05
CA ALA A 295 14.77 0.76 -7.00
C ALA A 295 15.72 1.55 -6.09
N SER A 296 15.43 2.83 -5.85
CA SER A 296 16.20 3.65 -4.90
C SER A 296 15.90 3.34 -3.43
N GLY A 297 14.95 2.44 -3.14
CA GLY A 297 14.45 2.15 -1.80
C GLY A 297 13.47 3.21 -1.27
N ALA A 298 13.02 4.13 -2.13
CA ALA A 298 12.05 5.14 -1.75
C ALA A 298 10.64 4.55 -1.65
N ASN A 299 9.86 5.02 -0.70
CA ASN A 299 8.43 4.75 -0.66
C ASN A 299 7.73 5.64 -1.68
N VAL A 300 6.76 5.09 -2.42
CA VAL A 300 6.14 5.79 -3.55
C VAL A 300 4.63 5.72 -3.43
N GLU A 301 3.98 6.89 -3.44
CA GLU A 301 2.56 6.98 -3.77
C GLU A 301 2.40 7.27 -5.26
N LEU A 302 1.48 6.56 -5.91
CA LEU A 302 1.13 6.79 -7.30
C LEU A 302 -0.24 7.46 -7.37
N SER A 303 -0.27 8.64 -7.99
CA SER A 303 -1.48 9.41 -8.24
C SER A 303 -2.00 9.11 -9.65
N MET A 304 -3.29 8.87 -9.74
CA MET A 304 -4.02 8.60 -10.98
C MET A 304 -5.12 9.62 -11.16
N SER A 305 -5.27 10.04 -12.41
CA SER A 305 -6.41 10.80 -12.88
C SER A 305 -7.29 9.91 -13.74
N PHE A 306 -8.61 10.03 -13.53
CA PHE A 306 -9.61 9.25 -14.24
C PHE A 306 -10.43 10.14 -15.16
N VAL A 307 -10.38 9.86 -16.46
CA VAL A 307 -11.15 10.53 -17.51
C VAL A 307 -12.31 9.64 -17.90
N ARG A 308 -13.52 10.20 -17.89
CA ARG A 308 -14.72 9.48 -18.35
C ARG A 308 -14.74 9.45 -19.88
N SER A 309 -15.06 8.28 -20.43
CA SER A 309 -15.18 8.04 -21.89
C SER A 309 -16.17 9.00 -22.58
N ALA A 310 -17.32 9.27 -21.96
CA ALA A 310 -18.38 10.10 -22.55
C ALA A 310 -18.10 11.61 -22.58
N SER A 311 -17.32 12.14 -21.62
CA SER A 311 -17.12 13.60 -21.47
C SER A 311 -15.72 14.08 -21.85
N GLY A 312 -14.71 13.18 -21.84
CA GLY A 312 -13.31 13.57 -22.05
C GLY A 312 -12.73 14.47 -20.95
N HIS A 313 -13.50 14.74 -19.88
CA HIS A 313 -13.07 15.52 -18.73
C HIS A 313 -12.55 14.62 -17.61
N VAL A 314 -11.50 15.09 -16.91
CA VAL A 314 -11.05 14.48 -15.66
C VAL A 314 -12.18 14.58 -14.66
N ASN A 315 -12.64 13.43 -14.17
CA ASN A 315 -13.81 13.34 -13.32
C ASN A 315 -13.45 13.14 -11.84
N THR A 316 -12.39 12.39 -11.56
CA THR A 316 -11.91 12.13 -10.20
C THR A 316 -10.45 11.68 -10.25
N GLY A 317 -9.83 11.54 -9.09
CA GLY A 317 -8.47 11.03 -8.94
C GLY A 317 -8.41 9.97 -7.84
N HIS A 318 -7.30 9.25 -7.81
CA HIS A 318 -7.05 8.22 -6.81
C HIS A 318 -5.56 8.08 -6.54
N VAL A 319 -5.21 7.71 -5.32
CA VAL A 319 -3.83 7.55 -4.89
C VAL A 319 -3.68 6.16 -4.28
N ILE A 320 -2.63 5.45 -4.70
CA ILE A 320 -2.32 4.09 -4.24
C ILE A 320 -0.87 4.03 -3.73
N THR A 321 -0.59 3.06 -2.86
CA THR A 321 0.76 2.78 -2.37
C THR A 321 1.43 1.81 -3.32
N LEU A 322 2.55 2.18 -3.94
CA LEU A 322 3.31 1.25 -4.79
C LEU A 322 4.18 0.33 -3.95
N THR A 323 4.19 -0.94 -4.33
CA THR A 323 5.03 -1.98 -3.73
C THR A 323 6.00 -2.60 -4.74
N GLY A 324 5.69 -2.47 -6.04
CA GLY A 324 6.55 -2.90 -7.13
C GLY A 324 6.11 -2.34 -8.49
N ALA A 325 6.99 -2.42 -9.48
CA ALA A 325 6.69 -2.06 -10.87
C ALA A 325 7.66 -2.71 -11.85
N ASN A 326 7.21 -2.94 -13.08
CA ASN A 326 8.01 -3.37 -14.22
C ASN A 326 7.79 -2.44 -15.41
N SER A 327 8.85 -1.84 -15.97
CA SER A 327 8.80 -0.86 -17.07
C SER A 327 8.82 -1.49 -18.47
N GLY A 328 8.87 -2.82 -18.57
CA GLY A 328 8.97 -3.56 -19.83
C GLY A 328 7.74 -3.44 -20.75
N ALA A 329 7.78 -4.16 -21.87
CA ALA A 329 6.69 -4.16 -22.86
C ALA A 329 5.36 -4.64 -22.27
N ASN A 330 5.41 -5.65 -21.40
CA ASN A 330 4.28 -6.16 -20.61
C ASN A 330 4.33 -5.60 -19.18
N GLY A 331 4.75 -4.35 -19.04
CA GLY A 331 5.00 -3.72 -17.76
C GLY A 331 3.74 -3.58 -16.90
N PHE A 332 3.94 -3.58 -15.59
CA PHE A 332 2.88 -3.55 -14.59
C PHE A 332 3.28 -2.69 -13.39
N ILE A 333 2.33 -2.41 -12.52
CA ILE A 333 2.56 -1.96 -11.15
C ILE A 333 1.92 -2.96 -10.17
N GLU A 334 2.61 -3.19 -9.06
CA GLU A 334 2.12 -3.88 -7.86
C GLU A 334 1.85 -2.79 -6.82
N ALA A 335 0.66 -2.82 -6.21
CA ALA A 335 0.23 -1.77 -5.30
C ALA A 335 -0.73 -2.27 -4.23
N HIS A 336 -0.80 -1.51 -3.14
CA HIS A 336 -1.94 -1.49 -2.24
C HIS A 336 -2.91 -0.41 -2.69
N ASP A 337 -4.04 -0.83 -3.24
CA ASP A 337 -5.16 0.04 -3.53
C ASP A 337 -6.11 0.06 -2.33
N SER A 338 -6.02 1.10 -1.52
CA SER A 338 -6.87 1.25 -0.33
C SER A 338 -8.38 1.24 -0.60
N GLY A 339 -8.82 1.40 -1.86
CA GLY A 339 -10.21 1.32 -2.28
C GLY A 339 -10.68 -0.07 -2.74
N THR A 340 -9.81 -1.08 -2.70
CA THR A 340 -10.12 -2.48 -2.99
C THR A 340 -10.11 -3.31 -1.69
N PRO A 341 -10.59 -4.57 -1.70
CA PRO A 341 -10.38 -5.46 -0.57
C PRO A 341 -8.89 -5.66 -0.26
N LEU A 342 -8.54 -5.88 1.00
CA LEU A 342 -7.14 -6.04 1.43
C LEU A 342 -6.40 -7.12 0.62
N GLY A 343 -5.24 -6.75 0.09
CA GLY A 343 -4.38 -7.56 -0.73
C GLY A 343 -3.48 -6.73 -1.65
N MET A 344 -2.65 -7.44 -2.41
CA MET A 344 -1.86 -6.86 -3.49
C MET A 344 -2.70 -6.77 -4.75
N ASP A 345 -2.79 -5.58 -5.32
CA ASP A 345 -3.34 -5.35 -6.65
C ASP A 345 -2.22 -5.30 -7.69
N THR A 346 -2.50 -5.82 -8.89
CA THR A 346 -1.58 -5.70 -10.04
C THR A 346 -2.31 -5.07 -11.23
N TYR A 347 -1.80 -3.93 -11.69
CA TYR A 347 -2.33 -3.21 -12.84
C TYR A 347 -1.33 -3.22 -13.99
N GLN A 348 -1.79 -3.41 -15.22
CA GLN A 348 -0.91 -3.33 -16.39
C GLN A 348 -0.81 -1.89 -16.88
N PHE A 349 0.35 -1.51 -17.41
CA PHE A 349 0.44 -0.27 -18.17
C PHE A 349 -0.35 -0.42 -19.48
N SER A 350 -1.15 0.59 -19.80
CA SER A 350 -1.89 0.66 -21.06
C SER A 350 -1.15 1.50 -22.11
N THR A 351 -1.85 1.88 -23.18
CA THR A 351 -1.36 2.90 -24.11
C THR A 351 -1.12 4.22 -23.39
N ASP A 352 -0.15 4.99 -23.88
CA ASP A 352 0.05 6.36 -23.41
C ASP A 352 -1.12 7.25 -23.82
N VAL A 353 -1.45 8.19 -22.95
CA VAL A 353 -2.61 9.06 -23.06
C VAL A 353 -2.13 10.48 -23.34
N GLN A 354 -2.78 11.18 -24.26
CA GLN A 354 -2.52 12.58 -24.50
C GLN A 354 -3.69 13.43 -24.00
N VAL A 355 -3.44 14.29 -23.02
CA VAL A 355 -4.43 15.23 -22.47
C VAL A 355 -3.90 16.64 -22.62
N ARG A 356 -4.62 17.51 -23.34
CA ARG A 356 -4.25 18.92 -23.56
C ARG A 356 -2.81 19.12 -24.06
N GLY A 357 -2.34 18.22 -24.92
CA GLY A 357 -0.98 18.26 -25.50
C GLY A 357 0.11 17.61 -24.65
N GLN A 358 -0.16 17.30 -23.38
CA GLN A 358 0.75 16.59 -22.49
C GLN A 358 0.56 15.07 -22.60
N ARG A 359 1.66 14.32 -22.56
CA ARG A 359 1.66 12.85 -22.60
C ARG A 359 1.75 12.27 -21.19
N TYR A 360 0.97 11.23 -20.94
CA TYR A 360 0.86 10.53 -19.67
C TYR A 360 1.01 9.03 -19.88
N THR A 361 1.58 8.34 -18.87
CA THR A 361 1.58 6.88 -18.82
C THR A 361 0.17 6.40 -18.47
N GLY A 362 -0.46 5.64 -19.37
CA GLY A 362 -1.78 5.06 -19.11
C GLY A 362 -1.71 3.80 -18.25
N ILE A 363 -2.79 3.52 -17.54
CA ILE A 363 -2.94 2.34 -16.68
C ILE A 363 -4.29 1.67 -16.95
N ASP A 364 -4.28 0.34 -17.02
CA ASP A 364 -5.52 -0.44 -17.05
C ASP A 364 -6.07 -0.58 -15.63
N TYR A 365 -7.14 0.17 -15.34
CA TYR A 365 -7.80 0.18 -14.05
C TYR A 365 -9.20 -0.41 -14.17
N PRO A 366 -9.40 -1.70 -13.81
CA PRO A 366 -10.62 -2.45 -14.16
C PRO A 366 -11.94 -1.92 -13.58
N LEU A 367 -11.89 -1.07 -12.54
CA LEU A 367 -13.07 -0.44 -11.94
C LEU A 367 -13.50 0.84 -12.64
N TRP A 368 -12.78 1.25 -13.70
CA TRP A 368 -13.04 2.51 -14.38
C TRP A 368 -13.44 2.29 -15.85
N ASP A 369 -14.63 2.74 -16.20
CA ASP A 369 -15.07 2.84 -17.60
C ASP A 369 -14.58 4.17 -18.20
N GLY A 370 -13.37 4.12 -18.75
CA GLY A 370 -12.73 5.26 -19.39
C GLY A 370 -11.22 5.12 -19.47
N ILE A 371 -10.54 6.25 -19.42
CA ILE A 371 -9.08 6.31 -19.46
C ILE A 371 -8.57 6.65 -18.06
N ALA A 372 -7.70 5.80 -17.53
CA ALA A 372 -6.91 6.09 -16.34
C ALA A 372 -5.47 6.40 -16.77
N TYR A 373 -4.88 7.43 -16.18
CA TYR A 373 -3.47 7.75 -16.40
C TYR A 373 -2.80 8.26 -15.14
N ILE A 374 -1.48 8.09 -15.10
CA ILE A 374 -0.64 8.48 -13.98
C ILE A 374 -0.29 9.95 -14.14
N ASP A 375 -0.78 10.80 -13.24
CA ASP A 375 -0.54 12.24 -13.29
C ASP A 375 0.71 12.65 -12.48
N ALA A 376 1.02 11.94 -11.39
CA ALA A 376 2.24 12.12 -10.61
C ALA A 376 2.62 10.86 -9.82
N ILE A 377 3.90 10.76 -9.44
CA ILE A 377 4.31 9.98 -8.27
C ILE A 377 4.82 10.93 -7.18
N ILE A 378 4.57 10.55 -5.93
CA ILE A 378 5.15 11.20 -4.76
C ILE A 378 6.15 10.22 -4.16
N VAL A 379 7.39 10.67 -4.02
CA VAL A 379 8.54 9.86 -3.63
C VAL A 379 8.98 10.33 -2.26
N GLN A 380 8.90 9.46 -1.26
CA GLN A 380 9.40 9.71 0.08
C GLN A 380 10.63 8.88 0.38
N ARG A 381 11.64 9.54 0.97
CA ARG A 381 12.88 8.88 1.38
C ARG A 381 13.19 9.24 2.81
N TRP A 382 13.47 8.22 3.61
CA TRP A 382 14.16 8.41 4.88
C TRP A 382 15.63 8.71 4.58
N VAL A 383 16.10 9.87 5.02
CA VAL A 383 17.44 10.36 4.68
C VAL A 383 18.28 10.58 5.92
N GLY A 384 19.60 10.65 5.72
CA GLY A 384 20.50 11.13 6.76
C GLY A 384 20.19 12.59 7.13
N ALA A 385 20.55 12.94 8.36
CA ALA A 385 20.37 14.26 8.95
C ALA A 385 20.75 15.44 8.05
N ASP A 386 21.86 15.33 7.32
CA ASP A 386 22.39 16.40 6.48
C ASP A 386 21.61 16.57 5.16
N GLN A 387 20.98 15.51 4.68
CA GLN A 387 20.14 15.53 3.47
C GLN A 387 18.70 15.94 3.77
N ALA A 388 18.19 15.64 4.97
CA ALA A 388 16.90 16.17 5.44
C ALA A 388 16.89 17.70 5.40
N ARG A 389 18.03 18.35 5.72
CA ARG A 389 18.26 19.81 5.70
C ARG A 389 18.10 20.49 4.34
N THR A 390 18.26 19.74 3.25
CA THR A 390 18.35 20.28 1.88
C THR A 390 17.26 19.75 0.94
N GLY A 391 16.59 18.64 1.28
CA GLY A 391 15.68 17.91 0.39
C GLY A 391 14.18 18.17 0.55
N THR A 392 13.72 18.88 1.61
CA THR A 392 12.42 19.56 1.53
C THR A 392 12.64 20.79 0.69
N GLN A 393 11.89 20.99 -0.40
CA GLN A 393 11.98 22.22 -1.20
C GLN A 393 12.01 23.43 -0.28
N THR A 394 13.19 24.03 -0.19
CA THR A 394 13.43 25.27 0.49
C THR A 394 12.78 26.34 -0.36
N ASP A 395 11.83 27.06 0.22
CA ASP A 395 11.67 28.45 -0.18
C ASP A 395 13.08 29.08 -0.15
N PRO A 396 13.46 29.86 -1.18
CA PRO A 396 14.81 30.34 -1.33
C PRO A 396 15.12 31.39 -0.24
N GLY A 397 15.62 30.93 0.91
CA GLY A 397 16.21 31.79 1.95
C GLY A 397 15.87 31.39 3.39
N GLY A 398 16.54 30.37 3.94
CA GLY A 398 16.56 30.16 5.39
C GLY A 398 16.93 28.73 5.77
N GLY A 399 17.89 28.57 6.70
CA GLY A 399 18.16 27.27 7.31
C GLY A 399 16.87 26.70 7.94
N GLN A 400 16.65 25.39 7.80
CA GLN A 400 15.46 24.72 8.30
C GLN A 400 15.25 24.97 9.80
N LYS A 401 14.12 25.59 10.11
CA LYS A 401 13.58 25.71 11.45
C LYS A 401 12.17 25.15 11.43
N SER A 402 11.91 24.14 12.24
CA SER A 402 10.59 23.53 12.36
C SER A 402 9.86 24.20 13.52
N VAL A 403 8.73 24.86 13.25
CA VAL A 403 7.88 25.35 14.34
C VAL A 403 7.18 24.16 15.01
N VAL A 404 7.43 23.94 16.29
CA VAL A 404 6.85 22.87 17.10
C VAL A 404 6.14 23.49 18.30
N GLN A 405 4.90 23.06 18.57
CA GLN A 405 4.20 23.41 19.80
C GLN A 405 4.85 22.74 21.00
N MET A 406 5.39 23.55 21.90
CA MET A 406 6.06 23.13 23.12
C MET A 406 5.27 23.59 24.35
N LEU A 407 5.10 22.71 25.33
CA LEU A 407 4.68 23.08 26.68
C LEU A 407 5.88 23.67 27.43
N VAL A 408 5.68 24.81 28.08
CA VAL A 408 6.70 25.46 28.91
C VAL A 408 6.50 25.06 30.37
N ILE A 409 7.32 24.15 30.87
CA ILE A 409 7.22 23.62 32.24
C ILE A 409 8.52 23.93 32.97
N ASN A 410 8.45 24.69 34.07
CA ASN A 410 9.62 25.11 34.84
C ASN A 410 10.72 25.79 34.00
N GLY A 411 10.33 26.52 32.94
CA GLY A 411 11.25 27.20 32.01
C GLY A 411 11.90 26.29 30.95
N GLN A 412 11.53 25.02 30.90
CA GLN A 412 11.97 24.03 29.92
C GLN A 412 10.88 23.78 28.87
N TYR A 413 11.26 23.27 27.70
CA TYR A 413 10.37 23.19 26.53
C TYR A 413 10.15 21.74 26.10
N PHE A 414 8.94 21.25 26.27
CA PHE A 414 8.59 19.84 25.98
C PHE A 414 7.60 19.75 24.81
N PRO A 415 7.85 18.91 23.79
CA PRO A 415 6.94 18.78 22.66
C PRO A 415 5.54 18.36 23.12
N LYS A 416 4.53 19.17 22.79
CA LYS A 416 3.14 18.97 23.24
C LYS A 416 2.56 17.60 22.83
N HIS A 417 3.05 17.01 21.73
CA HIS A 417 2.59 15.70 21.27
C HIS A 417 2.96 14.54 22.21
N GLN A 418 3.92 14.72 23.12
CA GLN A 418 4.28 13.70 24.12
C GLN A 418 3.27 13.64 25.28
N PHE A 419 2.32 14.57 25.32
CA PHE A 419 1.32 14.68 26.37
C PHE A 419 -0.05 14.25 25.87
N THR A 420 -0.77 13.60 26.77
CA THR A 420 -2.20 13.30 26.67
C THR A 420 -2.99 14.28 27.51
N VAL A 421 -4.20 14.62 27.07
CA VAL A 421 -5.12 15.45 27.86
C VAL A 421 -6.16 14.51 28.45
N THR A 422 -6.28 14.50 29.78
CA THR A 422 -7.22 13.62 30.48
C THR A 422 -8.20 14.45 31.29
N GLU A 423 -9.43 13.95 31.40
CA GLU A 423 -10.46 14.53 32.25
C GLU A 423 -10.09 14.42 33.75
N PRO A 424 -10.48 15.40 34.57
CA PRO A 424 -10.18 15.40 36.00
C PRO A 424 -10.77 14.18 36.70
N ASP A 425 -9.92 13.28 37.19
CA ASP A 425 -10.35 12.18 38.06
C ASP A 425 -10.52 12.67 39.52
N LYS A 426 -9.66 13.60 39.98
CA LYS A 426 -9.66 14.18 41.35
C LYS A 426 -9.18 15.64 41.47
N CYS A 427 -9.02 16.35 40.36
CA CYS A 427 -8.59 17.75 40.31
C CYS A 427 -9.69 18.61 39.65
N ASP A 428 -9.62 19.93 39.68
CA ASP A 428 -10.69 20.84 39.26
C ASP A 428 -10.60 21.30 37.78
N GLY A 429 -9.93 20.54 36.91
CA GLY A 429 -9.76 20.90 35.49
C GLY A 429 -9.11 19.82 34.62
N LEU A 430 -8.96 20.11 33.32
CA LEU A 430 -8.21 19.26 32.38
C LEU A 430 -6.71 19.40 32.62
N HIS A 431 -5.98 18.29 32.60
CA HIS A 431 -4.53 18.26 32.84
C HIS A 431 -3.77 17.57 31.72
N TYR A 432 -2.50 17.95 31.57
CA TYR A 432 -1.53 17.23 30.74
C TYR A 432 -0.98 16.02 31.50
N HIS A 433 -1.06 14.84 30.92
CA HIS A 433 -0.55 13.57 31.46
C HIS A 433 0.37 12.88 30.45
N GLY A 434 1.21 11.96 30.93
CA GLY A 434 2.12 11.24 30.04
C GLY A 434 3.17 10.44 30.80
N PRO A 435 3.92 9.58 30.10
CA PRO A 435 5.05 8.87 30.67
C PRO A 435 6.21 9.85 30.96
N THR A 436 7.45 9.36 31.00
CA THR A 436 8.62 10.24 30.91
C THR A 436 8.54 11.06 29.62
N VAL A 437 8.54 12.38 29.74
CA VAL A 437 8.61 13.30 28.61
C VAL A 437 10.00 13.91 28.50
N TYR A 438 10.45 14.17 27.27
CA TYR A 438 11.77 14.69 26.97
C TYR A 438 11.65 16.04 26.25
N GLY A 439 12.42 17.02 26.73
CA GLY A 439 12.35 18.41 26.30
C GLY A 439 13.72 19.06 26.16
N LEU A 440 13.74 20.31 25.73
CA LEU A 440 14.94 21.15 25.66
C LEU A 440 15.05 21.96 26.95
N ALA A 441 16.29 22.09 27.46
CA ALA A 441 16.56 22.94 28.62
C ALA A 441 16.19 24.42 28.37
N SER A 442 16.25 24.88 27.12
CA SER A 442 15.81 26.20 26.66
C SER A 442 15.57 26.18 25.14
N LYS A 443 14.92 27.23 24.57
CA LYS A 443 14.64 27.35 23.13
C LYS A 443 15.86 27.22 22.22
N ASP A 444 17.03 27.63 22.71
CA ASP A 444 18.27 27.66 21.93
C ASP A 444 19.24 26.52 22.32
N SER A 445 18.82 25.63 23.23
CA SER A 445 19.67 24.55 23.73
C SER A 445 19.42 23.24 22.99
N THR A 446 20.47 22.44 22.80
CA THR A 446 20.38 21.03 22.38
C THR A 446 20.45 20.07 23.58
N GLN A 447 20.61 20.59 24.80
CA GLN A 447 20.62 19.78 26.01
C GLN A 447 19.21 19.24 26.29
N ILE A 448 19.13 17.92 26.37
CA ILE A 448 17.88 17.25 26.72
C ILE A 448 17.69 17.18 28.21
N VAL A 449 16.47 17.52 28.62
CA VAL A 449 15.93 17.34 29.96
C VAL A 449 14.79 16.34 29.88
N SER A 450 14.60 15.57 30.94
CA SER A 450 13.45 14.70 31.07
C SER A 450 12.62 15.11 32.28
N LEU A 451 11.32 14.88 32.19
CA LEU A 451 10.37 15.12 33.26
C LEU A 451 9.46 13.90 33.39
N ASN A 452 9.30 13.43 34.62
CA ASN A 452 8.35 12.37 34.95
C ASN A 452 7.09 12.99 35.52
N GLU A 453 5.95 12.34 35.32
CA GLU A 453 4.71 12.71 35.99
C GLU A 453 4.88 12.56 37.51
N LEU A 454 4.87 13.69 38.23
CA LEU A 454 5.08 13.71 39.69
C LEU A 454 3.78 13.49 40.47
N HIS A 455 2.63 13.76 39.84
CA HIS A 455 1.33 13.76 40.49
C HIS A 455 0.31 12.90 39.72
N PRO A 456 0.02 11.68 40.17
CA PRO A 456 -0.86 10.75 39.46
C PRO A 456 -2.26 11.28 39.14
N ASN A 457 -2.72 12.31 39.87
CA ASN A 457 -4.07 12.86 39.73
C ASN A 457 -4.10 14.20 38.97
N CYS A 458 -3.03 14.99 38.97
CA CYS A 458 -3.01 16.31 38.32
C CYS A 458 -1.88 16.43 37.26
N GLY A 459 -1.22 15.32 36.93
CA GLY A 459 -0.27 15.22 35.83
C GLY A 459 0.88 16.21 35.92
N PHE A 460 1.17 16.84 34.78
CA PHE A 460 2.16 17.89 34.60
C PHE A 460 1.62 19.31 34.84
N GLY A 461 0.32 19.45 35.13
CA GLY A 461 -0.36 20.73 35.35
C GLY A 461 -1.62 20.91 34.50
N LYS A 462 -2.42 21.94 34.82
CA LYS A 462 -3.66 22.26 34.12
C LYS A 462 -3.40 22.87 32.75
N LEU A 463 -4.33 22.65 31.82
CA LEU A 463 -4.24 23.17 30.45
C LEU A 463 -4.16 24.70 30.37
N ASP A 464 -4.81 25.43 31.28
CA ASP A 464 -4.83 26.89 31.34
C ASP A 464 -3.63 27.48 32.13
N GLU A 465 -2.92 26.65 32.89
CA GLU A 465 -1.76 27.05 33.69
C GLU A 465 -0.43 26.80 32.99
N ILE A 466 -0.36 25.83 32.08
CA ILE A 466 0.86 25.48 31.33
C ILE A 466 0.89 26.24 30.00
N PRO A 467 1.84 27.18 29.81
CA PRO A 467 1.95 27.91 28.55
C PRO A 467 2.30 26.98 27.39
N VAL A 468 1.66 27.21 26.26
CA VAL A 468 2.01 26.58 24.98
C VAL A 468 2.67 27.63 24.10
N GLU A 469 3.86 27.33 23.61
CA GLU A 469 4.60 28.21 22.71
C GLU A 469 4.95 27.50 21.41
N ASP A 470 4.85 28.25 20.31
CA ASP A 470 5.40 27.85 19.01
C ASP A 470 6.90 28.14 19.03
N VAL A 471 7.71 27.07 19.09
CA VAL A 471 9.17 27.17 19.15
C VAL A 471 9.75 26.74 17.81
N GLU A 472 10.60 27.59 17.24
CA GLU A 472 11.46 27.21 16.14
C GLU A 472 12.53 26.24 16.63
N VAL A 473 12.39 24.96 16.30
CA VAL A 473 13.33 23.91 16.66
C VAL A 473 14.28 23.67 15.49
N THR A 474 15.58 23.74 15.75
CA THR A 474 16.58 23.35 14.76
C THR A 474 16.61 21.84 14.61
N PHE A 475 17.11 21.36 13.48
CA PHE A 475 17.27 19.94 13.25
C PHE A 475 18.13 19.24 14.34
N GLU A 476 19.19 19.87 14.85
CA GLU A 476 20.01 19.30 15.94
C GLU A 476 19.21 19.10 17.24
N GLN A 477 18.41 20.10 17.61
CA GLN A 477 17.55 20.04 18.79
C GLN A 477 16.51 18.94 18.64
N SER A 478 15.98 18.80 17.43
CA SER A 478 14.99 17.79 17.12
C SER A 478 15.58 16.37 17.18
N GLN A 479 16.80 16.13 16.67
CA GLN A 479 17.49 14.85 16.81
C GLN A 479 17.80 14.51 18.26
N ALA A 480 18.19 15.51 19.05
CA ALA A 480 18.45 15.31 20.48
C ALA A 480 17.17 14.88 21.21
N LEU A 481 16.03 15.53 20.93
CA LEU A 481 14.73 15.21 21.52
C LEU A 481 14.28 13.78 21.17
N VAL A 482 14.40 13.40 19.90
CA VAL A 482 14.01 12.06 19.45
C VAL A 482 14.93 11.00 20.01
N GLY A 483 16.26 11.20 19.96
CA GLY A 483 17.23 10.24 20.49
C GLY A 483 17.10 9.99 22.00
N ALA A 484 16.48 10.91 22.74
CA ALA A 484 16.18 10.74 24.17
C ALA A 484 14.87 9.98 24.42
N THR A 485 13.89 10.06 23.51
CA THR A 485 12.59 9.39 23.65
C THR A 485 12.68 7.87 23.40
N VAL A 486 13.72 7.42 22.69
CA VAL A 486 13.98 6.01 22.32
C VAL A 486 14.84 5.26 23.37
N ARG A 487 15.24 5.92 24.46
CA ARG A 487 15.97 5.30 25.59
C ARG A 487 15.06 5.11 26.79
#